data_AF-A0A2E0DSA4-F1
#
_entry.id   AF-A0A2E0DSA4-F1
#
_cell.length_a   1.000
_cell.length_b   1.000
_cell.length_c   1.000
_cell.angle_alpha   90.00
_cell.angle_beta   90.00
_cell.angle_gamma   90.00
#
_symmetry.space_group_name_H-M   'P 1'
#
loop_
_entity.id
_entity.type
_entity.pdbx_description
1 polymer ?
#
loop_
_entity_poly.entity_id
_entity_poly.type
_entity_poly.pdbx_seq_one_letter_code
_entity_poly.pdbx_strand_id
1 'polypeptide(L)'
;MEQSDGLNAVELEVFRHLFTALADEMGAALRRASFSPNIKERRDYSCALFNPAGEAVSLGDHMPVHLGAMPMSVTAALEEVGVIDPGDVICLNDPFCGGTHLPDITLISAVHNPTGTLMGYVASRAHHSDVGGSTPGSMPLAREIFEEGLRIPPIRLYKGGTLNQEVWAMLLANVRTPVERAGDLDAQIAALHTGSTRLLEIGERRGTTRTLSAMDELITYADRLVATGLEEI
;
A
#
# COMPACT_ATOMS: atom_id res chain seq x y z
N MET A 1 -30.22 15.92 26.80
CA MET A 1 -29.73 14.56 26.53
C MET A 1 -28.68 14.71 25.44
N GLU A 2 -27.46 15.04 25.85
CA GLU A 2 -26.34 15.28 24.95
C GLU A 2 -26.03 13.97 24.24
N GLN A 3 -26.21 13.94 22.91
CA GLN A 3 -25.66 12.87 22.09
C GLN A 3 -24.13 12.98 22.21
N SER A 4 -23.47 11.89 22.56
CA SER A 4 -22.02 11.82 22.58
C SER A 4 -21.48 12.18 21.20
N ASP A 5 -20.54 13.11 21.14
CA ASP A 5 -19.86 13.61 19.92
C ASP A 5 -18.89 12.56 19.30
N GLY A 6 -19.10 11.27 19.59
CA GLY A 6 -18.28 10.14 19.18
C GLY A 6 -19.03 9.19 18.26
N LEU A 7 -18.29 8.37 17.50
CA LEU A 7 -18.87 7.33 16.64
C LEU A 7 -19.58 6.28 17.51
N ASN A 8 -20.79 5.91 17.13
CA ASN A 8 -21.44 4.75 17.75
C ASN A 8 -20.98 3.44 17.09
N ALA A 9 -21.24 2.31 17.74
CA ALA A 9 -20.83 0.98 17.26
C ALA A 9 -21.33 0.64 15.84
N VAL A 10 -22.54 1.10 15.47
CA VAL A 10 -23.08 0.88 14.12
C VAL A 10 -22.30 1.69 13.10
N GLU A 11 -21.98 2.94 13.41
CA GLU A 11 -21.18 3.80 12.52
C GLU A 11 -19.76 3.28 12.36
N LEU A 12 -19.12 2.83 13.44
CA LEU A 12 -17.79 2.24 13.40
C LEU A 12 -17.76 0.99 12.51
N GLU A 13 -18.76 0.11 12.62
CA GLU A 13 -18.89 -1.06 11.74
C GLU A 13 -19.13 -0.67 10.27
N VAL A 14 -19.90 0.39 10.01
CA VAL A 14 -20.06 0.91 8.63
C VAL A 14 -18.72 1.38 8.07
N PHE A 15 -17.93 2.12 8.84
CA PHE A 15 -16.60 2.55 8.41
C PHE A 15 -15.65 1.36 8.20
N ARG A 16 -15.67 0.36 9.08
CA ARG A 16 -14.89 -0.87 8.92
C ARG A 16 -15.15 -1.52 7.55
N HIS A 17 -16.42 -1.70 7.19
CA HIS A 17 -16.78 -2.28 5.89
C HIS A 17 -16.41 -1.37 4.71
N LEU A 18 -16.52 -0.05 4.85
CA LEU A 18 -16.12 0.90 3.79
C LEU A 18 -14.61 0.86 3.54
N PHE A 19 -13.80 0.80 4.60
CA PHE A 19 -12.34 0.73 4.49
C PHE A 19 -11.87 -0.63 3.96
N THR A 20 -12.50 -1.74 4.37
CA THR A 20 -12.27 -3.05 3.77
C THR A 20 -12.63 -3.05 2.28
N ALA A 21 -13.81 -2.55 1.92
CA ALA A 21 -14.23 -2.47 0.52
C ALA A 21 -13.28 -1.62 -0.33
N LEU A 22 -12.74 -0.53 0.23
CA LEU A 22 -11.71 0.27 -0.42
C LEU A 22 -10.47 -0.57 -0.78
N ALA A 23 -9.93 -1.33 0.18
CA ALA A 23 -8.77 -2.19 -0.05
C ALA A 23 -9.08 -3.31 -1.07
N ASP A 24 -10.27 -3.90 -1.01
CA ASP A 24 -10.72 -4.93 -1.95
C ASP A 24 -10.88 -4.39 -3.38
N GLU A 25 -11.39 -3.16 -3.52
CA GLU A 25 -11.54 -2.51 -4.82
C GLU A 25 -10.19 -2.16 -5.46
N MET A 26 -9.22 -1.70 -4.65
CA MET A 26 -7.83 -1.54 -5.09
C MET A 26 -7.27 -2.87 -5.59
N GLY A 27 -7.44 -3.94 -4.81
CA GLY A 27 -6.97 -5.28 -5.18
C GLY A 27 -7.62 -5.80 -6.47
N ALA A 28 -8.92 -5.59 -6.63
CA ALA A 28 -9.64 -5.96 -7.84
C ALA A 28 -9.16 -5.17 -9.08
N ALA A 29 -8.83 -3.89 -8.92
CA ALA A 29 -8.24 -3.06 -9.98
C ALA A 29 -6.86 -3.59 -10.38
N LEU A 30 -5.98 -3.82 -9.39
CA LEU A 30 -4.63 -4.36 -9.59
C LEU A 30 -4.66 -5.69 -10.35
N ARG A 31 -5.47 -6.64 -9.88
CA ARG A 31 -5.60 -7.96 -10.52
C ARG A 31 -6.04 -7.86 -11.97
N ARG A 32 -7.04 -7.03 -12.28
CA ARG A 32 -7.57 -6.91 -13.64
C ARG A 32 -6.57 -6.27 -14.60
N ALA A 33 -5.87 -5.24 -14.14
CA ALA A 33 -4.94 -4.45 -14.95
C ALA A 33 -3.56 -5.09 -15.10
N SER A 34 -3.15 -5.96 -14.16
CA SER A 34 -1.84 -6.62 -14.20
C SER A 34 -1.63 -7.52 -15.41
N PHE A 35 -0.36 -7.65 -15.78
CA PHE A 35 0.14 -8.36 -16.95
C PHE A 35 0.69 -9.72 -16.53
N SER A 36 1.46 -9.79 -15.43
CA SER A 36 2.08 -11.05 -15.03
C SER A 36 1.10 -12.04 -14.39
N PRO A 37 1.30 -13.35 -14.60
CA PRO A 37 0.50 -14.38 -13.94
C PRO A 37 0.61 -14.38 -12.40
N ASN A 38 1.71 -13.88 -11.83
CA ASN A 38 1.89 -13.80 -10.38
C ASN A 38 0.82 -12.90 -9.74
N ILE A 39 0.60 -11.73 -10.32
CA ILE A 39 -0.40 -10.79 -9.81
C ILE A 39 -1.80 -11.19 -10.30
N LYS A 40 -1.94 -11.50 -11.59
CA LYS A 40 -3.25 -11.73 -12.21
C LYS A 40 -3.92 -13.03 -11.77
N GLU A 41 -3.17 -14.12 -11.76
CA GLU A 41 -3.71 -15.47 -11.57
C GLU A 41 -3.40 -16.01 -10.17
N ARG A 42 -2.14 -15.90 -9.70
CA ARG A 42 -1.76 -16.33 -8.34
C ARG A 42 -2.27 -15.38 -7.26
N ARG A 43 -2.57 -14.13 -7.63
CA ARG A 43 -3.06 -13.08 -6.73
C ARG A 43 -2.08 -12.76 -5.62
N ASP A 44 -0.81 -12.76 -5.98
CA ASP A 44 0.29 -12.46 -5.07
C ASP A 44 0.47 -10.94 -4.96
N TYR A 45 -0.48 -10.30 -4.31
CA TYR A 45 -0.52 -8.86 -4.07
C TYR A 45 -1.39 -8.54 -2.86
N SER A 46 -1.17 -7.39 -2.23
CA SER A 46 -2.06 -6.82 -1.22
C SER A 46 -2.22 -5.31 -1.43
N CYS A 47 -3.36 -4.77 -1.01
CA CYS A 47 -3.64 -3.34 -1.01
C CYS A 47 -4.06 -2.92 0.39
N ALA A 48 -3.77 -1.69 0.77
CA ALA A 48 -3.96 -1.26 2.15
C ALA A 48 -4.26 0.23 2.28
N LEU A 49 -4.95 0.55 3.36
CA LEU A 49 -5.26 1.89 3.82
C LEU A 49 -4.56 2.15 5.15
N PHE A 50 -3.91 3.30 5.25
CA PHE A 50 -3.25 3.79 6.44
C PHE A 50 -3.83 5.15 6.85
N ASN A 51 -3.90 5.41 8.16
CA ASN A 51 -4.32 6.71 8.69
C ASN A 51 -3.24 7.78 8.41
N PRO A 52 -3.48 9.07 8.73
CA PRO A 52 -2.49 10.13 8.54
C PRO A 52 -1.17 9.94 9.30
N ALA A 53 -1.17 9.14 10.38
CA ALA A 53 0.03 8.79 11.13
C ALA A 53 0.84 7.64 10.49
N GLY A 54 0.33 7.02 9.42
CA GLY A 54 0.96 5.88 8.76
C GLY A 54 0.65 4.53 9.39
N GLU A 55 -0.37 4.46 10.26
CA GLU A 55 -0.81 3.23 10.93
C GLU A 55 -1.84 2.49 10.08
N ALA A 56 -1.76 1.16 10.05
CA ALA A 56 -2.60 0.33 9.20
C ALA A 56 -4.07 0.33 9.70
N VAL A 57 -4.99 0.79 8.84
CA VAL A 57 -6.43 0.80 9.11
C VAL A 57 -7.11 -0.42 8.49
N SER A 58 -6.73 -0.75 7.25
CA SER A 58 -7.27 -1.90 6.53
C SER A 58 -6.21 -2.50 5.64
N LEU A 59 -6.07 -3.82 5.69
CA LEU A 59 -5.14 -4.59 4.90
C LEU A 59 -5.93 -5.64 4.11
N GLY A 60 -5.83 -5.61 2.78
CA GLY A 60 -6.47 -6.58 1.89
C GLY A 60 -5.94 -7.99 2.15
N ASP A 61 -6.86 -8.95 2.29
CA ASP A 61 -6.65 -10.29 2.86
C ASP A 61 -5.89 -11.30 1.98
N HIS A 62 -5.39 -10.86 0.83
CA HIS A 62 -4.99 -11.78 -0.23
C HIS A 62 -3.71 -12.56 0.08
N MET A 63 -2.78 -12.00 0.88
CA MET A 63 -1.50 -12.62 1.24
C MET A 63 -1.06 -12.25 2.68
N PRO A 64 -1.13 -13.19 3.65
CA PRO A 64 -0.84 -12.92 5.07
C PRO A 64 0.56 -12.34 5.36
N VAL A 65 1.57 -12.69 4.56
CA VAL A 65 2.94 -12.19 4.73
C VAL A 65 3.05 -10.67 4.53
N HIS A 66 2.17 -10.09 3.71
CA HIS A 66 2.14 -8.65 3.48
C HIS A 66 1.62 -7.87 4.70
N LEU A 67 0.84 -8.52 5.59
CA LEU A 67 0.20 -7.87 6.73
C LEU A 67 1.21 -7.31 7.74
N GLY A 68 2.33 -8.00 7.94
CA GLY A 68 3.39 -7.55 8.86
C GLY A 68 4.38 -6.58 8.22
N ALA A 69 4.67 -6.75 6.94
CA ALA A 69 5.78 -6.04 6.28
C ALA A 69 5.36 -4.74 5.60
N MET A 70 4.12 -4.63 5.09
CA MET A 70 3.66 -3.41 4.43
C MET A 70 3.62 -2.19 5.36
N PRO A 71 3.18 -2.29 6.64
CA PRO A 71 3.28 -1.17 7.57
C PRO A 71 4.72 -0.68 7.75
N MET A 72 5.69 -1.60 7.84
CA MET A 72 7.11 -1.23 7.94
C MET A 72 7.61 -0.50 6.69
N SER A 73 7.13 -0.87 5.49
CA SER A 73 7.45 -0.13 4.26
C SER A 73 6.88 1.28 4.25
N VAL A 74 5.66 1.47 4.77
CA VAL A 74 5.07 2.80 4.89
C VAL A 74 5.86 3.65 5.88
N THR A 75 6.19 3.12 7.05
CA THR A 75 7.05 3.79 8.03
C THR A 75 8.40 4.19 7.42
N ALA A 76 9.11 3.25 6.79
CA ALA A 76 10.41 3.53 6.18
C ALA A 76 10.33 4.57 5.06
N ALA A 77 9.25 4.56 4.27
CA ALA A 77 9.01 5.58 3.27
C ALA A 77 8.83 6.96 3.90
N LEU A 78 7.98 7.09 4.92
CA LEU A 78 7.73 8.37 5.59
C LEU A 78 8.97 8.91 6.32
N GLU A 79 9.80 8.03 6.89
CA GLU A 79 11.06 8.40 7.53
C GLU A 79 12.11 8.91 6.53
N GLU A 80 12.27 8.20 5.41
CA GLU A 80 13.32 8.50 4.42
C GLU A 80 12.94 9.66 3.49
N VAL A 81 11.72 9.65 2.95
CA VAL A 81 11.29 10.64 1.94
C VAL A 81 10.62 11.87 2.56
N GLY A 82 10.21 11.78 3.83
CA GLY A 82 9.45 12.80 4.54
C GLY A 82 8.02 12.93 4.03
N VAL A 83 7.56 14.17 3.85
CA VAL A 83 6.22 14.47 3.36
C VAL A 83 6.03 13.94 1.94
N ILE A 84 4.94 13.20 1.74
CA ILE A 84 4.49 12.73 0.42
C ILE A 84 3.42 13.70 -0.07
N ASP A 85 3.76 14.51 -1.07
CA ASP A 85 2.87 15.53 -1.61
C ASP A 85 1.76 14.92 -2.49
N PRO A 86 0.64 15.62 -2.73
CA PRO A 86 -0.36 15.20 -3.69
C PRO A 86 0.24 14.88 -5.06
N GLY A 87 -0.02 13.67 -5.56
CA GLY A 87 0.50 13.18 -6.83
C GLY A 87 1.91 12.56 -6.76
N ASP A 88 2.55 12.55 -5.59
CA ASP A 88 3.74 11.73 -5.38
C ASP A 88 3.36 10.24 -5.28
N VAL A 89 4.24 9.38 -5.79
CA VAL A 89 4.18 7.93 -5.62
C VAL A 89 5.56 7.48 -5.16
N ILE A 90 5.63 6.88 -3.97
CA ILE A 90 6.87 6.29 -3.45
C ILE A 90 6.93 4.83 -3.88
N CYS A 91 8.10 4.36 -4.27
CA CYS A 91 8.39 2.98 -4.66
C CYS A 91 9.52 2.43 -3.78
N LEU A 92 9.38 1.19 -3.31
CA LEU A 92 10.42 0.46 -2.58
C LEU A 92 10.21 -1.06 -2.63
N ASN A 93 11.29 -1.81 -2.50
CA ASN A 93 11.28 -3.25 -2.23
C ASN A 93 12.38 -3.70 -1.25
N ASP A 94 13.21 -2.76 -0.76
CA ASP A 94 14.36 -3.07 0.08
C ASP A 94 13.91 -3.81 1.36
N PRO A 95 14.37 -5.06 1.60
CA PRO A 95 13.98 -5.83 2.76
C PRO A 95 14.41 -5.19 4.08
N PHE A 96 15.44 -4.36 4.06
CA PHE A 96 15.89 -3.58 5.22
C PHE A 96 15.03 -2.33 5.46
N CYS A 97 14.09 -2.02 4.57
CA CYS A 97 13.12 -0.92 4.64
C CYS A 97 11.67 -1.45 4.55
N GLY A 98 11.39 -2.62 5.14
CA GLY A 98 10.05 -3.20 5.21
C GLY A 98 9.64 -4.05 3.99
N GLY A 99 10.51 -4.23 3.00
CA GLY A 99 10.32 -5.25 1.96
C GLY A 99 10.31 -6.66 2.57
N THR A 100 9.54 -7.56 1.97
CA THR A 100 9.53 -9.00 2.33
C THR A 100 10.68 -9.73 1.65
N HIS A 101 10.90 -9.40 0.38
CA HIS A 101 11.99 -9.81 -0.49
C HIS A 101 11.93 -8.94 -1.76
N LEU A 102 12.97 -8.95 -2.60
CA LEU A 102 13.06 -8.02 -3.73
C LEU A 102 11.91 -8.09 -4.76
N PRO A 103 11.30 -9.26 -5.06
CA PRO A 103 10.13 -9.33 -5.93
C PRO A 103 8.92 -8.51 -5.48
N ASP A 104 8.79 -8.26 -4.18
CA ASP A 104 7.64 -7.57 -3.61
C ASP A 104 7.86 -6.05 -3.65
N ILE A 105 7.41 -5.44 -4.75
CA ILE A 105 7.50 -3.99 -4.94
C ILE A 105 6.27 -3.34 -4.30
N THR A 106 6.50 -2.40 -3.39
CA THR A 106 5.47 -1.60 -2.72
C THR A 106 5.41 -0.21 -3.34
N LEU A 107 4.22 0.23 -3.71
CA LEU A 107 3.94 1.61 -4.09
C LEU A 107 3.03 2.27 -3.04
N ILE A 108 3.30 3.54 -2.72
CA ILE A 108 2.59 4.30 -1.67
C ILE A 108 2.24 5.70 -2.20
N SER A 109 1.01 6.16 -1.94
CA SER A 109 0.59 7.54 -2.21
C SER A 109 -0.17 8.13 -1.03
N ALA A 110 0.03 9.42 -0.78
CA ALA A 110 -0.77 10.20 0.15
C ALA A 110 -2.06 10.68 -0.50
N VAL A 111 -3.16 10.63 0.26
CA VAL A 111 -4.48 11.07 -0.20
C VAL A 111 -4.84 12.36 0.52
N HIS A 112 -4.94 13.45 -0.22
CA HIS A 112 -5.35 14.74 0.32
C HIS A 112 -6.74 15.10 -0.19
N ASN A 113 -7.62 15.59 0.68
CA ASN A 113 -8.92 16.09 0.27
C ASN A 113 -8.78 17.43 -0.49
N PRO A 114 -9.86 17.95 -1.13
CA PRO A 114 -9.80 19.21 -1.86
C PRO A 114 -9.42 20.44 -1.02
N THR A 115 -9.52 20.37 0.32
CA THR A 115 -9.09 21.44 1.23
C THR A 115 -7.62 21.32 1.64
N GLY A 116 -6.89 20.33 1.13
CA GLY A 116 -5.48 20.07 1.46
C GLY A 116 -5.25 19.27 2.74
N THR A 117 -6.30 18.71 3.35
CA THR A 117 -6.16 17.85 4.53
C THR A 117 -5.73 16.45 4.12
N LEU A 118 -4.66 15.94 4.73
CA LEU A 118 -4.24 14.54 4.58
C LEU A 118 -5.31 13.62 5.17
N MET A 119 -5.93 12.81 4.32
CA MET A 119 -6.92 11.80 4.70
C MET A 119 -6.26 10.47 5.12
N GLY A 120 -5.02 10.23 4.70
CA GLY A 120 -4.28 8.99 4.95
C GLY A 120 -3.39 8.60 3.78
N TYR A 121 -2.90 7.36 3.79
CA TYR A 121 -2.09 6.80 2.71
C TYR A 121 -2.74 5.53 2.16
N VAL A 122 -2.58 5.32 0.86
CA VAL A 122 -2.92 4.06 0.21
C VAL A 122 -1.65 3.40 -0.28
N ALA A 123 -1.58 2.08 -0.12
CA ALA A 123 -0.43 1.29 -0.58
C ALA A 123 -0.88 0.06 -1.38
N SER A 124 -0.03 -0.35 -2.31
CA SER A 124 -0.15 -1.63 -3.00
C SER A 124 1.20 -2.31 -3.01
N ARG A 125 1.24 -3.60 -2.69
CA ARG A 125 2.41 -4.47 -2.86
C ARG A 125 2.05 -5.58 -3.81
N ALA A 126 2.92 -5.87 -4.74
CA ALA A 126 2.71 -6.94 -5.70
C ALA A 126 4.03 -7.68 -5.95
N HIS A 127 3.91 -8.99 -6.10
CA HIS A 127 5.05 -9.85 -6.35
C HIS A 127 5.36 -9.90 -7.84
N HIS A 128 6.41 -9.20 -8.26
CA HIS A 128 6.90 -9.18 -9.63
C HIS A 128 7.62 -10.48 -10.00
N SER A 129 7.49 -10.93 -11.25
CA SER A 129 8.03 -12.23 -11.68
C SER A 129 9.54 -12.21 -11.95
N ASP A 130 10.15 -11.03 -12.09
CA ASP A 130 11.60 -10.83 -12.22
C ASP A 130 11.96 -9.42 -11.75
N VAL A 131 13.04 -9.33 -10.97
CA VAL A 131 13.62 -8.07 -10.51
C VAL A 131 15.12 -7.99 -10.83
N GLY A 132 15.60 -8.74 -11.82
CA GLY A 132 17.01 -8.66 -12.26
C GLY A 132 18.01 -9.52 -11.49
N GLY A 133 17.57 -10.51 -10.72
CA GLY A 133 18.45 -11.42 -9.98
C GLY A 133 19.36 -12.27 -10.89
N SER A 134 20.29 -13.02 -10.30
CA SER A 134 21.34 -13.79 -11.00
C SER A 134 20.79 -14.86 -11.96
N THR A 135 19.58 -15.36 -11.71
CA THR A 135 18.86 -16.30 -12.59
C THR A 135 17.49 -15.75 -12.99
N PRO A 136 16.94 -16.13 -14.15
CA PRO A 136 15.57 -15.77 -14.53
C PRO A 136 14.53 -16.23 -13.49
N GLY A 137 13.59 -15.35 -13.16
CA GLY A 137 12.53 -15.61 -12.18
C GLY A 137 12.61 -14.70 -10.98
N SER A 138 11.77 -14.95 -9.98
CA SER A 138 11.63 -14.06 -8.83
C SER A 138 12.67 -14.30 -7.73
N MET A 139 13.05 -15.55 -7.48
CA MET A 139 13.96 -15.90 -6.38
C MET A 139 15.10 -16.76 -6.88
N PRO A 140 16.30 -16.18 -7.11
CA PRO A 140 17.48 -16.95 -7.48
C PRO A 140 18.03 -17.72 -6.28
N LEU A 141 18.85 -18.74 -6.55
CA LEU A 141 19.72 -19.31 -5.52
C LEU A 141 20.89 -18.35 -5.28
N ALA A 142 20.70 -17.44 -4.32
CA ALA A 142 21.63 -16.40 -3.95
C ALA A 142 22.32 -16.68 -2.60
N ARG A 143 23.53 -16.14 -2.42
CA ARG A 143 24.30 -16.12 -1.18
C ARG A 143 24.33 -14.73 -0.53
N GLU A 144 24.09 -13.69 -1.31
CA GLU A 144 24.00 -12.31 -0.84
C GLU A 144 22.93 -11.53 -1.61
N ILE A 145 22.41 -10.47 -0.99
CA ILE A 145 21.29 -9.68 -1.52
C ILE A 145 21.57 -9.08 -2.91
N PHE A 146 22.84 -8.82 -3.24
CA PHE A 146 23.24 -8.26 -4.54
C PHE A 146 23.07 -9.25 -5.70
N GLU A 147 22.93 -10.54 -5.41
CA GLU A 147 22.62 -11.57 -6.41
C GLU A 147 21.10 -11.75 -6.60
N GLU A 148 20.28 -11.20 -5.71
CA GLU A 148 18.82 -11.38 -5.72
C GLU A 148 18.11 -10.45 -6.72
N GLY A 149 18.74 -9.33 -7.08
CA GLY A 149 18.24 -8.40 -8.08
C GLY A 149 18.29 -6.94 -7.61
N LEU A 150 17.48 -6.11 -8.27
CA LEU A 150 17.40 -4.70 -8.02
C LEU A 150 16.76 -4.41 -6.66
N ARG A 151 17.55 -3.81 -5.78
CA ARG A 151 17.10 -3.30 -4.49
C ARG A 151 16.76 -1.81 -4.62
N ILE A 152 15.50 -1.49 -4.39
CA ILE A 152 14.88 -0.17 -4.52
C ILE A 152 14.69 0.39 -3.11
N PRO A 153 15.50 1.38 -2.69
CA PRO A 153 15.24 2.12 -1.45
C PRO A 153 13.97 2.97 -1.60
N PRO A 154 13.40 3.51 -0.51
CA PRO A 154 12.30 4.46 -0.61
C PRO A 154 12.64 5.63 -1.53
N ILE A 155 11.99 5.69 -2.69
CA ILE A 155 12.26 6.72 -3.71
C ILE A 155 10.97 7.20 -4.37
N ARG A 156 10.94 8.48 -4.77
CA ARG A 156 9.83 9.06 -5.54
C ARG A 156 9.86 8.55 -6.98
N LEU A 157 8.92 7.66 -7.29
CA LEU A 157 8.63 7.21 -8.66
C LEU A 157 7.81 8.26 -9.41
N TYR A 158 6.84 8.89 -8.75
CA TYR A 158 6.19 10.10 -9.26
C TYR A 158 6.48 11.27 -8.32
N LYS A 159 6.62 12.45 -8.91
CA LYS A 159 6.70 13.73 -8.18
C LYS A 159 5.66 14.70 -8.74
N GLY A 160 4.70 15.12 -7.93
CA GLY A 160 3.61 16.02 -8.32
C GLY A 160 2.84 15.53 -9.56
N GLY A 161 2.58 14.22 -9.65
CA GLY A 161 1.87 13.61 -10.79
C GLY A 161 2.73 13.39 -12.03
N THR A 162 4.02 13.70 -12.01
CA THR A 162 4.95 13.47 -13.12
C THR A 162 5.83 12.26 -12.84
N LEU A 163 5.85 11.29 -13.77
CA LEU A 163 6.72 10.13 -13.69
C LEU A 163 8.19 10.54 -13.72
N ASN A 164 8.97 10.04 -12.77
CA ASN A 164 10.42 10.13 -12.79
C ASN A 164 10.98 9.17 -13.84
N GLN A 165 11.21 9.70 -15.05
CA GLN A 165 11.67 8.92 -16.21
C GLN A 165 13.03 8.26 -15.97
N GLU A 166 13.90 8.85 -15.17
CA GLU A 166 15.22 8.30 -14.88
C GLU A 166 15.12 7.07 -13.97
N VAL A 167 14.33 7.17 -12.90
CA VAL A 167 14.03 6.03 -12.02
C VAL A 167 13.34 4.93 -12.81
N TRP A 168 12.31 5.27 -13.59
CA TRP A 168 11.59 4.30 -14.43
C TRP A 168 12.52 3.57 -15.41
N ALA A 169 13.37 4.31 -16.12
CA ALA A 169 14.34 3.73 -17.05
C ALA A 169 15.33 2.82 -16.32
N MET A 170 15.82 3.21 -15.13
CA MET A 170 16.70 2.37 -14.32
C MET A 170 16.02 1.07 -13.87
N LEU A 171 14.77 1.13 -13.40
CA LEU A 171 14.01 -0.07 -13.01
C LEU A 171 13.89 -1.03 -14.20
N LEU A 172 13.42 -0.53 -15.34
CA LEU A 172 13.13 -1.36 -16.52
C LEU A 172 14.38 -1.89 -17.22
N ALA A 173 15.51 -1.18 -17.15
CA ALA A 173 16.77 -1.66 -17.72
C ALA A 173 17.34 -2.87 -16.97
N ASN A 174 16.94 -3.07 -15.71
CA ASN A 174 17.47 -4.11 -14.83
C ASN A 174 16.57 -5.35 -14.72
N VAL A 175 15.55 -5.49 -15.58
CA VAL A 175 14.64 -6.64 -15.56
C VAL A 175 14.57 -7.33 -16.91
N ARG A 176 14.28 -8.63 -16.91
CA ARG A 176 14.28 -9.45 -18.15
C ARG A 176 13.07 -9.21 -19.05
N THR A 177 11.94 -8.80 -18.48
CA THR A 177 10.71 -8.53 -19.27
C THR A 177 10.15 -7.14 -18.94
N PRO A 178 10.79 -6.07 -19.45
CA PRO A 178 10.44 -4.69 -19.08
C PRO A 178 9.02 -4.29 -19.46
N VAL A 179 8.44 -4.84 -20.53
CA VAL A 179 7.05 -4.55 -20.93
C VAL A 179 6.05 -5.08 -19.90
N GLU A 180 6.23 -6.31 -19.43
CA GLU A 180 5.38 -6.90 -18.38
C GLU A 180 5.57 -6.17 -17.05
N ARG A 181 6.82 -5.83 -16.69
CA ARG A 181 7.16 -5.08 -15.47
C ARG A 181 6.57 -3.66 -15.46
N ALA A 182 6.65 -2.95 -16.58
CA ALA A 182 5.99 -1.65 -16.75
C ALA A 182 4.47 -1.78 -16.56
N GLY A 183 3.84 -2.76 -17.21
CA GLY A 183 2.40 -3.00 -17.09
C GLY A 183 1.95 -3.34 -15.67
N ASP A 184 2.74 -4.11 -14.92
CA ASP A 184 2.46 -4.43 -13.52
C ASP A 184 2.63 -3.21 -12.59
N LEU A 185 3.66 -2.38 -12.80
CA LEU A 185 3.83 -1.13 -12.06
C LEU A 185 2.68 -0.14 -12.35
N ASP A 186 2.27 -0.02 -13.62
CA ASP A 186 1.11 0.79 -14.02
C ASP A 186 -0.19 0.26 -13.36
N ALA A 187 -0.34 -1.06 -13.25
CA ALA A 187 -1.47 -1.67 -12.56
C ALA A 187 -1.47 -1.34 -11.05
N GLN A 188 -0.30 -1.31 -10.39
CA GLN A 188 -0.17 -0.86 -9.01
C GLN A 188 -0.53 0.62 -8.85
N ILE A 189 -0.09 1.49 -9.76
CA ILE A 189 -0.45 2.92 -9.77
C ILE A 189 -1.98 3.09 -9.93
N ALA A 190 -2.62 2.32 -10.82
CA ALA A 190 -4.07 2.32 -10.98
C ALA A 190 -4.82 1.87 -9.71
N ALA A 191 -4.25 0.92 -8.97
CA ALA A 191 -4.79 0.50 -7.67
C ALA A 191 -4.71 1.64 -6.64
N LEU A 192 -3.58 2.35 -6.55
CA LEU A 192 -3.46 3.53 -5.69
C LEU A 192 -4.48 4.61 -6.04
N HIS A 193 -4.70 4.86 -7.34
CA HIS A 193 -5.71 5.82 -7.80
C HIS A 193 -7.13 5.40 -7.38
N THR A 194 -7.45 4.10 -7.48
CA THR A 194 -8.74 3.54 -7.04
C THR A 194 -8.95 3.77 -5.54
N GLY A 195 -7.94 3.45 -4.72
CA GLY A 195 -8.00 3.65 -3.27
C GLY A 195 -8.13 5.12 -2.88
N SER A 196 -7.35 5.99 -3.52
CA SER A 196 -7.41 7.44 -3.31
C SER A 196 -8.82 7.98 -3.60
N THR A 197 -9.39 7.60 -4.75
CA THR A 197 -10.74 8.01 -5.14
C THR A 197 -11.77 7.55 -4.11
N ARG A 198 -11.71 6.29 -3.68
CA ARG A 198 -12.65 5.74 -2.69
C ARG A 198 -12.53 6.42 -1.33
N LEU A 199 -11.31 6.72 -0.87
CA LEU A 199 -11.12 7.42 0.40
C LEU A 199 -11.72 8.84 0.35
N LEU A 200 -11.54 9.53 -0.77
CA LEU A 200 -12.13 10.86 -0.97
C LEU A 200 -13.66 10.81 -1.00
N GLU A 201 -14.26 9.83 -1.69
CA GLU A 201 -15.71 9.63 -1.69
C GLU A 201 -16.27 9.32 -0.29
N ILE A 202 -15.56 8.52 0.51
CA ILE A 202 -15.92 8.26 1.91
C ILE A 202 -15.88 9.57 2.70
N GLY A 203 -14.78 10.32 2.59
CA GLY A 203 -14.60 11.62 3.26
C GLY A 203 -15.66 12.65 2.88
N GLU A 204 -16.05 12.71 1.60
CA GLU A 204 -17.10 13.60 1.11
C GLU A 204 -18.48 13.23 1.67
N ARG A 205 -18.83 11.93 1.63
CA ARG A 205 -20.17 11.47 2.04
C ARG A 205 -20.36 11.37 3.55
N ARG A 206 -19.28 11.11 4.30
CA ARG A 206 -19.33 10.85 5.75
C ARG A 206 -18.70 11.96 6.59
N GLY A 207 -18.00 12.89 5.94
CA GLY A 207 -17.27 13.98 6.58
C GLY A 207 -15.82 13.59 6.92
N THR A 208 -14.89 14.51 6.67
CA THR A 208 -13.45 14.32 6.93
C THR A 208 -13.18 13.96 8.40
N THR A 209 -13.66 14.77 9.36
CA THR A 209 -13.42 14.53 10.79
C THR A 209 -13.90 13.15 11.24
N ARG A 210 -15.10 12.74 10.79
CA ARG A 210 -15.66 11.43 11.16
C ARG A 210 -14.88 10.28 10.53
N THR A 211 -14.42 10.45 9.29
CA THR A 211 -13.61 9.45 8.58
C THR A 211 -12.27 9.24 9.30
N LEU A 212 -11.59 10.32 9.67
CA LEU A 212 -10.33 10.25 10.41
C LEU A 212 -10.52 9.63 11.80
N SER A 213 -11.53 10.09 12.54
CA SER A 213 -11.86 9.50 13.85
C SER A 213 -12.17 8.01 13.77
N ALA A 214 -12.82 7.55 12.70
CA ALA A 214 -13.13 6.14 12.53
C ALA A 214 -11.89 5.29 12.25
N MET A 215 -10.89 5.82 11.54
CA MET A 215 -9.61 5.15 11.35
C MET A 215 -8.93 4.88 12.70
N ASP A 216 -8.79 5.92 13.52
CA ASP A 216 -8.09 5.84 14.81
C ASP A 216 -8.85 4.98 15.82
N GLU A 217 -10.19 5.04 15.80
CA GLU A 217 -11.02 4.22 16.69
C GLU A 217 -10.99 2.73 16.31
N LEU A 218 -10.90 2.40 15.01
CA LEU A 218 -10.73 1.01 14.56
C LEU A 218 -9.37 0.45 14.98
N ILE A 219 -8.29 1.22 14.87
CA ILE A 219 -6.96 0.82 15.33
C ILE A 219 -6.99 0.57 16.84
N THR A 220 -7.51 1.53 17.61
CA THR A 220 -7.66 1.40 19.07
C THR A 220 -8.54 0.20 19.45
N TYR A 221 -9.59 -0.08 18.68
CA TYR A 221 -10.45 -1.24 18.89
C TYR A 221 -9.69 -2.55 18.66
N ALA A 222 -8.86 -2.63 17.62
CA ALA A 222 -8.03 -3.80 17.35
C ALA A 222 -7.05 -4.06 18.50
N ASP A 223 -6.40 -3.02 19.04
CA ASP A 223 -5.50 -3.14 20.20
C ASP A 223 -6.21 -3.70 21.43
N ARG A 224 -7.44 -3.22 21.70
CA ARG A 224 -8.25 -3.75 22.82
C ARG A 224 -8.57 -5.22 22.62
N LEU A 225 -8.92 -5.64 21.40
CA LEU A 225 -9.21 -7.05 21.11
C LEU A 225 -7.99 -7.94 21.36
N VAL A 226 -6.79 -7.50 20.93
CA VAL A 226 -5.55 -8.23 21.19
C VAL A 226 -5.27 -8.31 22.69
N ALA A 227 -5.37 -7.18 23.41
CA ALA A 227 -5.15 -7.15 24.85
C ALA A 227 -6.09 -8.10 25.61
N THR A 228 -7.39 -8.07 25.30
CA THR A 228 -8.37 -8.99 25.91
C THR A 228 -8.07 -10.44 25.56
N GLY A 229 -7.71 -10.74 24.31
CA GLY A 229 -7.34 -12.11 23.91
C GLY A 229 -6.10 -12.64 24.63
N LEU A 230 -5.13 -11.77 24.94
CA LEU A 230 -3.95 -12.11 25.73
C LEU A 230 -4.27 -12.41 27.19
N GLU A 231 -5.34 -11.82 27.76
CA GLU A 231 -5.79 -12.14 29.12
C GLU A 231 -6.44 -13.54 29.23
N GLU A 232 -6.84 -14.12 28.10
CA GLU A 232 -7.48 -15.45 28.03
C GLU A 232 -6.49 -16.62 27.83
N ILE A 233 -5.19 -16.34 27.67
CA ILE A 233 -4.12 -17.33 27.45
C ILE A 233 -3.19 -17.40 28.68
#